data_AF-A0A917AW77-F1
#
_entry.id   AF-A0A917AW77-F1
#
_cell.length_a   1.000
_cell.length_b   1.000
_cell.length_c   1.000
_cell.angle_alpha   90.00
_cell.angle_beta   90.00
_cell.angle_gamma   90.00
#
_symmetry.space_group_name_H-M   'P 1'
#
loop_
_entity.id
_entity.type
_entity.pdbx_description
1 polymer ?
#
loop_
_entity_poly.entity_id
_entity_poly.type
_entity_poly.pdbx_seq_one_letter_code
_entity_poly.pdbx_strand_id
1 'polypeptide(L)'
;MTAAAVRHLLEELAERAPGNSVEVRVPPFGVTQCIEGPTHTRGTPPNVVELSAQTWLELALGRRSWEQAASASEISASGIRADLSDVIPLLRLRIDADDADGRGSA
;
A
#
# COMPACT_ATOMS: atom_id res chain seq x y z
N MET A 1 -12.86 9.66 2.59
CA MET A 1 -11.54 9.14 3.02
C MET A 1 -10.79 10.25 3.74
N THR A 2 -10.15 10.00 4.89
CA THR A 2 -9.49 11.07 5.66
C THR A 2 -7.98 11.11 5.38
N ALA A 3 -7.42 12.32 5.21
CA ALA A 3 -5.99 12.53 5.02
C ALA A 3 -5.14 11.98 6.19
N ALA A 4 -5.70 11.97 7.40
CA ALA A 4 -5.08 11.42 8.59
C ALA A 4 -4.85 9.90 8.49
N ALA A 5 -5.83 9.14 7.97
CA ALA A 5 -5.69 7.69 7.81
C ALA A 5 -4.58 7.33 6.81
N VAL A 6 -4.48 8.08 5.71
CA VAL A 6 -3.42 7.89 4.71
C VAL A 6 -2.04 8.10 5.32
N ARG A 7 -1.84 9.24 6.00
CA ARG A 7 -0.55 9.57 6.63
C ARG A 7 -0.17 8.58 7.73
N HIS A 8 -1.11 8.23 8.59
CA HIS A 8 -0.87 7.27 9.66
C HIS A 8 -0.42 5.92 9.10
N LEU A 9 -1.07 5.40 8.05
CA LEU A 9 -0.65 4.14 7.46
C LEU A 9 0.70 4.24 6.73
N LEU A 10 1.04 5.40 6.15
CA LEU A 10 2.37 5.64 5.58
C LEU A 10 3.46 5.66 6.66
N GLU A 11 3.16 6.23 7.84
CA GLU A 11 4.05 6.19 9.01
C GLU A 11 4.22 4.75 9.50
N GLU A 12 3.12 4.01 9.67
CA GLU A 12 3.13 2.58 10.05
C GLU A 12 3.94 1.71 9.08
N LEU A 13 3.86 1.98 7.77
CA LEU A 13 4.67 1.28 6.77
C LEU A 13 6.17 1.47 7.04
N ALA A 14 6.60 2.72 7.28
CA ALA A 14 8.00 3.05 7.54
C ALA A 14 8.49 2.50 8.88
N GLU A 15 7.63 2.40 9.88
CA GLU A 15 7.98 1.80 11.17
C GLU A 15 8.16 0.28 11.06
N ARG A 16 7.31 -0.41 10.28
CA ARG A 16 7.34 -1.87 10.14
C ARG A 16 8.37 -2.37 9.15
N ALA A 17 8.62 -1.61 8.10
CA ALA A 17 9.61 -1.90 7.08
C ALA A 17 10.57 -0.70 6.95
N PRO A 18 11.40 -0.45 7.98
CA PRO A 18 12.31 0.69 7.97
C PRO A 18 13.29 0.62 6.80
N GLY A 19 13.66 1.78 6.26
CA GLY A 19 14.65 1.88 5.19
C GLY A 19 14.40 3.06 4.26
N ASN A 20 15.29 3.21 3.29
CA ASN A 20 15.28 4.30 2.32
C ASN A 20 15.38 3.80 0.87
N SER A 21 15.14 2.50 0.64
CA SER A 21 15.32 1.92 -0.68
C SER A 21 14.10 2.15 -1.58
N VAL A 22 12.89 2.30 -0.99
CA VAL A 22 11.63 2.50 -1.71
C VAL A 22 10.90 3.73 -1.18
N GLU A 23 10.50 4.62 -2.08
CA GLU A 23 9.66 5.78 -1.77
C GLU A 23 8.21 5.52 -2.17
N VAL A 24 7.28 5.67 -1.23
CA VAL A 24 5.85 5.48 -1.47
C VAL A 24 5.15 6.83 -1.42
N ARG A 25 4.46 7.19 -2.51
CA ARG A 25 3.78 8.48 -2.69
C ARG A 25 2.28 8.27 -2.80
N VAL A 26 1.53 9.02 -2.00
CA VAL A 26 0.06 9.04 -2.05
C VAL A 26 -0.42 10.49 -2.19
N PRO A 27 -0.37 11.07 -3.40
CA PRO A 27 -0.76 12.46 -3.61
C PRO A 27 -2.26 12.69 -3.35
N PRO A 28 -2.64 13.85 -2.77
CA PRO A 28 -1.78 14.92 -2.24
C PRO A 28 -1.40 14.73 -0.75
N PHE A 29 -1.62 13.55 -0.17
CA PHE A 29 -1.70 13.37 1.27
C PHE A 29 -0.38 13.07 1.98
N GLY A 30 0.60 12.46 1.29
CA GLY A 30 1.89 12.19 1.91
C GLY A 30 2.86 11.36 1.07
N VAL A 31 4.05 11.22 1.61
CA VAL A 31 5.14 10.39 1.09
C VAL A 31 5.87 9.76 2.28
N THR A 32 6.36 8.54 2.12
CA THR A 32 7.22 7.88 3.11
C THR A 32 8.33 7.09 2.41
N GLN A 33 9.39 6.77 3.13
CA GLN A 33 10.41 5.84 2.68
C GLN A 33 10.38 4.58 3.53
N CYS A 34 10.59 3.44 2.88
CA CYS A 34 10.57 2.14 3.52
C CYS A 34 11.51 1.16 2.80
N ILE A 35 11.59 -0.04 3.34
CA ILE A 35 12.35 -1.18 2.84
C ILE A 35 13.87 -0.93 2.90
N GLU A 36 14.56 -1.76 3.68
CA GLU A 36 16.02 -1.74 3.76
C GLU A 36 16.64 -2.06 2.41
N GLY A 37 17.70 -1.35 2.03
CA GLY A 37 18.39 -1.63 0.78
C GLY A 37 19.40 -0.56 0.41
N PRO A 38 20.22 -0.79 -0.62
CA PRO A 38 21.09 0.24 -1.13
C PRO A 38 20.24 1.40 -1.64
N THR A 39 20.67 2.61 -1.30
CA THR A 39 20.18 3.83 -1.93
C THR A 39 20.52 3.79 -3.41
N HIS A 40 19.66 4.36 -4.26
CA HIS A 40 19.95 4.48 -5.69
C HIS A 40 21.31 5.13 -5.91
N THR A 41 22.16 4.43 -6.62
CA THR A 41 23.38 5.01 -7.15
C THR A 41 23.07 5.75 -8.44
N ARG A 42 23.90 6.75 -8.78
CA ARG A 42 23.79 7.50 -10.04
C ARG A 42 23.66 6.52 -11.22
N GLY A 43 22.55 6.62 -11.97
CA GLY A 43 22.29 5.82 -13.18
C GLY A 43 21.19 4.76 -13.03
N THR A 44 20.78 4.39 -11.81
CA THR A 44 19.59 3.56 -11.60
C THR A 44 18.38 4.43 -11.24
N PRO A 45 17.22 4.23 -11.89
CA PRO A 45 16.01 4.97 -11.56
C PRO A 45 15.58 4.71 -10.12
N PRO A 46 14.99 5.71 -9.44
CA PRO A 46 14.52 5.53 -8.07
C PRO A 46 13.41 4.47 -7.98
N ASN A 47 13.37 3.73 -6.89
CA ASN A 47 12.31 2.79 -6.55
C ASN A 47 11.18 3.63 -5.98
N VAL A 48 10.19 3.93 -6.82
CA VAL A 48 9.06 4.77 -6.46
C VAL A 48 7.79 3.96 -6.69
N VAL A 49 6.92 3.99 -5.69
CA VAL A 49 5.56 3.48 -5.77
C VAL A 49 4.63 4.68 -5.61
N GLU A 50 3.84 4.99 -6.62
CA GLU A 50 2.85 6.07 -6.57
C GLU A 50 1.44 5.51 -6.86
N LEU A 51 0.48 5.88 -6.02
CA LEU A 51 -0.90 5.39 -6.09
C LEU A 51 -1.89 6.37 -5.45
N SER A 52 -3.18 6.16 -5.73
CA SER A 52 -4.25 6.95 -5.14
C SER A 52 -4.41 6.66 -3.65
N ALA A 53 -5.01 7.60 -2.91
CA ALA A 53 -5.37 7.37 -1.52
C ALA A 53 -6.30 6.16 -1.33
N GLN A 54 -7.24 5.95 -2.25
CA GLN A 54 -8.17 4.84 -2.21
C GLN A 54 -7.44 3.51 -2.30
N THR A 55 -6.62 3.35 -3.34
CA THR A 55 -5.81 2.16 -3.56
C THR A 55 -4.89 1.91 -2.36
N TRP A 56 -4.26 2.96 -1.81
CA TRP A 56 -3.41 2.84 -0.62
C TRP A 56 -4.16 2.27 0.60
N LEU A 57 -5.34 2.81 0.93
CA LEU A 57 -6.11 2.28 2.05
C LEU A 57 -6.60 0.85 1.81
N GLU A 58 -7.03 0.53 0.59
CA GLU A 58 -7.49 -0.82 0.27
C GLU A 58 -6.36 -1.86 0.40
N LEU A 59 -5.15 -1.52 -0.06
CA LEU A 59 -3.94 -2.33 0.09
C LEU A 59 -3.52 -2.45 1.57
N ALA A 60 -3.37 -1.32 2.26
CA ALA A 60 -2.91 -1.29 3.66
C ALA A 60 -3.87 -2.00 4.62
N LEU A 61 -5.17 -2.03 4.31
CA LEU A 61 -6.20 -2.70 5.10
C LEU A 61 -6.52 -4.13 4.61
N GLY A 62 -5.84 -4.61 3.57
CA GLY A 62 -6.02 -5.97 3.03
C GLY A 62 -7.34 -6.20 2.30
N ARG A 63 -8.00 -5.13 1.84
CA ARG A 63 -9.23 -5.20 1.01
C ARG A 63 -8.93 -5.44 -0.47
N ARG A 64 -7.71 -5.15 -0.89
CA ARG A 64 -7.18 -5.39 -2.23
C ARG A 64 -5.76 -5.92 -2.10
N SER A 65 -5.39 -6.88 -2.93
CA SER A 65 -4.01 -7.37 -3.03
C SER A 65 -3.16 -6.48 -3.94
N TRP A 66 -1.84 -6.56 -3.77
CA TRP A 66 -0.89 -5.85 -4.61
C TRP A 66 -1.07 -6.20 -6.09
N GLU A 67 -1.19 -7.49 -6.40
CA GLU A 67 -1.31 -8.02 -7.76
C GLU A 67 -2.59 -7.52 -8.44
N GLN A 68 -3.70 -7.47 -7.70
CA GLN A 68 -4.96 -6.91 -8.21
C GLN A 68 -4.80 -5.44 -8.59
N ALA A 69 -4.25 -4.61 -7.71
CA ALA A 69 -4.06 -3.18 -7.98
C ALA A 69 -3.04 -2.93 -9.12
N ALA A 70 -1.95 -3.70 -9.16
CA ALA A 70 -0.93 -3.62 -10.21
C ALA A 70 -1.51 -4.02 -11.59
N SER A 71 -2.25 -5.13 -11.66
CA SER A 71 -2.91 -5.58 -12.90
C SER A 71 -3.97 -4.59 -13.41
N ALA A 72 -4.59 -3.84 -12.50
CA ALA A 72 -5.54 -2.78 -12.81
C ALA A 72 -4.87 -1.44 -13.20
N SER A 73 -3.53 -1.37 -13.25
CA SER A 73 -2.76 -0.14 -13.51
C SER A 73 -3.04 1.00 -12.52
N GLU A 74 -3.42 0.67 -11.29
CA GLU A 74 -3.67 1.64 -10.22
C GLU A 74 -2.41 2.01 -9.42
N ILE A 75 -1.33 1.28 -9.67
CA ILE A 75 -0.01 1.49 -9.07
C ILE A 75 0.95 1.88 -10.19
N SER A 76 1.60 3.02 -10.03
CA SER A 76 2.79 3.38 -10.80
C SER A 76 4.02 2.93 -10.01
N ALA A 77 4.62 1.81 -10.42
CA ALA A 77 5.83 1.27 -9.80
C ALA A 77 7.02 1.43 -10.76
N SER A 78 8.06 2.13 -10.31
CA SER A 78 9.31 2.34 -11.05
C SER A 78 10.46 1.81 -10.23
N GLY A 79 11.37 1.04 -10.83
CA GLY A 79 12.55 0.47 -10.14
C GLY A 79 12.35 -0.97 -9.70
N ILE A 80 13.45 -1.72 -9.60
CA ILE A 80 13.44 -3.18 -9.40
C ILE A 80 12.84 -3.58 -8.04
N ARG A 81 12.88 -2.68 -7.05
CA ARG A 81 12.38 -2.95 -5.70
C ARG A 81 11.08 -2.24 -5.38
N ALA A 82 10.42 -1.61 -6.36
CA ALA A 82 9.15 -0.93 -6.16
C ALA A 82 7.98 -1.91 -6.03
N ASP A 83 8.05 -2.77 -5.02
CA ASP A 83 7.06 -3.78 -4.67
C ASP A 83 6.83 -3.76 -3.16
N LEU A 84 5.57 -3.65 -2.75
CA LEU A 84 5.17 -3.63 -1.34
C LEU A 84 4.44 -4.91 -0.90
N SER A 85 4.27 -5.90 -1.78
CA SER A 85 3.46 -7.11 -1.55
C SER A 85 3.85 -7.87 -0.27
N ASP A 86 5.14 -7.92 0.04
CA ASP A 86 5.67 -8.61 1.24
C ASP A 86 5.43 -7.85 2.55
N VAL A 87 5.12 -6.55 2.49
CA VAL A 87 4.99 -5.67 3.67
C VAL A 87 3.58 -5.15 3.90
N ILE A 88 2.62 -5.53 3.05
CA ILE A 88 1.18 -5.24 3.19
C ILE A 88 0.38 -6.55 3.28
N PRO A 89 -0.81 -6.56 3.90
CA PRO A 89 -1.49 -5.45 4.56
C PRO A 89 -0.86 -5.09 5.92
N LEU A 90 -0.94 -3.81 6.29
CA LEU A 90 -0.50 -3.31 7.59
C LEU A 90 -1.52 -3.65 8.68
N LEU A 91 -2.81 -3.67 8.34
CA LEU A 91 -3.86 -4.06 9.26
C LEU A 91 -4.72 -5.11 8.57
N ARG A 92 -4.85 -6.30 9.16
CA ARG A 92 -5.88 -7.25 8.72
C ARG A 92 -7.17 -6.93 9.43
N LEU A 93 -8.10 -6.32 8.70
CA LEU A 93 -9.48 -6.24 9.15
C LEU A 93 -10.12 -7.62 8.97
N ARG A 94 -10.55 -8.24 10.07
CA ARG A 94 -11.46 -9.38 10.00
C ARG A 94 -12.83 -8.82 9.59
N ILE A 95 -13.19 -8.97 8.33
CA ILE A 95 -14.57 -8.77 7.90
C ILE A 95 -15.23 -10.13 8.06
N ASP A 96 -15.91 -10.32 9.18
CA ASP A 96 -16.81 -11.46 9.29
C ASP A 96 -17.92 -11.25 8.26
N ALA A 97 -17.89 -12.06 7.21
CA ALA A 97 -19.01 -12.21 6.29
C ALA A 97 -20.08 -13.04 7.01
N ASP A 98 -20.76 -12.45 8.00
CA ASP A 98 -21.92 -13.08 8.64
C ASP A 98 -22.99 -12.02 8.84
N ASP A 99 -23.87 -11.90 7.84
CA ASP A 99 -25.25 -11.37 7.86
C ASP A 99 -25.76 -11.09 6.44
N ALA A 100 -25.64 -12.05 5.52
CA ALA A 100 -26.25 -11.95 4.19
C ALA A 100 -26.93 -13.24 3.70
N ASP A 101 -27.19 -14.21 4.58
CA ASP A 101 -28.04 -15.36 4.28
C ASP A 101 -29.05 -15.57 5.42
N GLY A 102 -30.20 -14.92 5.30
CA GLY A 102 -31.26 -14.97 6.31
C GLY A 102 -32.65 -14.58 5.81
N ARG A 103 -32.90 -14.60 4.49
CA ARG A 103 -34.25 -14.43 3.96
C ARG A 103 -34.53 -15.44 2.84
N GLY A 104 -34.73 -16.67 3.28
CA GLY A 104 -35.28 -17.77 2.49
C GLY A 104 -36.12 -18.68 3.38
N SER A 105 -37.27 -18.19 3.85
CA SER A 105 -38.39 -19.01 4.33
C SER A 105 -39.64 -18.15 4.56
N ALA A 106 -40.54 -18.20 3.58
CA ALA A 106 -41.99 -18.34 3.74
C ALA A 106 -42.62 -18.43 2.34
#